data_AF-A0A948C7A5-F1
#
_entry.id   AF-A0A948C7A5-F1
#
_cell.length_a   1.000
_cell.length_b   1.000
_cell.length_c   1.000
_cell.angle_alpha   90.00
_cell.angle_beta   90.00
_cell.angle_gamma   90.00
#
_symmetry.space_group_name_H-M   'P 1'
#
loop_
_entity.id
_entity.type
_entity.pdbx_description
1 polymer ?
#
loop_
_entity_poly.entity_id
_entity_poly.type
_entity_poly.pdbx_seq_one_letter_code
_entity_poly.pdbx_strand_id
1 'polypeptide(L)' 'MDSRYTIIGSHNWTYSGLSKNNELSVLINSNELAKETERYIIGLINTK' A
#
# COMPACT_ATOMS: atom_id res chain seq x y z
N MET A 1 1.76 -4.94 5.66
CA MET A 1 1.32 -6.27 6.14
C MET A 1 2.35 -6.76 7.13
N ASP A 2 1.89 -7.04 8.35
CA ASP A 2 2.70 -7.56 9.48
C ASP A 2 4.02 -6.80 9.71
N SER A 3 3.99 -5.48 9.50
CA SER A 3 5.15 -4.58 9.57
C SER A 3 6.40 -5.06 8.80
N ARG A 4 6.21 -5.87 7.74
CA ARG A 4 7.28 -6.43 6.89
C ARG A 4 7.15 -6.03 5.43
N TYR A 5 5.92 -6.00 4.94
CA TYR A 5 5.64 -5.73 3.53
C TYR A 5 4.84 -4.45 3.37
N THR A 6 5.24 -3.65 2.37
CA THR A 6 4.46 -2.54 1.86
C THR A 6 4.11 -2.82 0.40
N ILE A 7 2.85 -2.63 0.04
CA ILE A 7 2.39 -2.68 -1.36
C ILE A 7 1.95 -1.28 -1.74
N ILE A 8 2.48 -0.77 -2.83
CA ILE A 8 2.04 0.48 -3.44
C ILE A 8 1.87 0.26 -4.95
N GLY A 9 1.02 1.04 -5.58
CA GLY A 9 0.83 0.96 -7.02
C GLY A 9 -0.05 2.06 -7.55
N SER A 10 -0.13 2.15 -8.87
CA SER A 10 -1.12 2.98 -9.55
C SER A 10 -2.51 2.34 -9.57
N HIS A 11 -2.62 1.09 -9.10
CA HIS A 11 -3.86 0.33 -9.15
C HIS A 11 -4.86 0.75 -8.09
N ASN A 12 -6.11 0.88 -8.52
CA ASN A 12 -7.24 0.81 -7.61
C ASN A 12 -7.63 -0.66 -7.40
N TRP A 13 -8.16 -0.99 -6.22
CA TRP A 13 -8.74 -2.32 -5.98
C TRP A 13 -10.16 -2.43 -6.58
N THR A 14 -10.22 -2.40 -7.91
CA THR A 14 -11.44 -2.61 -8.69
C THR A 14 -11.19 -3.63 -9.79
N TYR A 15 -12.26 -4.24 -10.31
CA TYR A 15 -12.15 -5.20 -11.41
C TYR A 15 -11.47 -4.61 -12.64
N SER A 16 -11.79 -3.36 -13.00
CA SER A 16 -11.16 -2.69 -14.14
C SER A 16 -9.67 -2.42 -13.90
N GLY A 17 -9.29 -2.00 -12.70
CA GLY A 17 -7.88 -1.78 -12.36
C GLY A 17 -7.06 -3.07 -12.47
N LEU A 18 -7.57 -4.17 -11.94
CA LEU A 18 -6.87 -5.45 -11.92
C LEU A 18 -6.84 -6.18 -13.27
N SER A 19 -7.78 -5.94 -14.19
CA SER A 19 -7.95 -6.77 -15.39
C SER A 19 -7.97 -6.03 -16.72
N LYS A 20 -8.13 -4.70 -16.72
CA LYS A 20 -8.34 -3.93 -17.95
C LYS A 20 -7.35 -2.78 -18.11
N ASN A 21 -6.84 -2.24 -17.02
CA ASN A 21 -5.95 -1.10 -17.05
C ASN A 21 -4.48 -1.56 -17.12
N ASN A 22 -3.63 -0.69 -17.68
CA ASN A 22 -2.18 -0.84 -17.58
C ASN A 22 -1.69 -0.14 -16.32
N GLU A 23 -1.65 -0.87 -15.21
CA GLU A 23 -1.21 -0.33 -13.94
C GLU A 23 -0.03 -1.15 -13.39
N LEU A 24 0.76 -0.55 -12.49
CA LEU A 24 1.95 -1.16 -11.88
C LEU A 24 1.77 -1.25 -10.36
N SER A 25 2.09 -2.42 -9.81
CA SER A 25 2.16 -2.66 -8.37
C SER A 25 3.58 -3.07 -7.98
N VAL A 26 4.06 -2.52 -6.87
CA VAL A 26 5.37 -2.80 -6.29
C VAL A 26 5.16 -3.36 -4.89
N LEU A 27 5.67 -4.57 -4.66
CA LEU A 27 5.79 -5.17 -3.33
C LEU A 27 7.20 -4.89 -2.80
N ILE A 28 7.26 -4.19 -1.67
CA ILE A 28 8.51 -3.86 -0.99
C ILE A 28 8.60 -4.69 0.28
N ASN A 29 9.66 -5.50 0.39
CA ASN A 29 9.98 -6.28 1.59
C ASN A 29 11.03 -5.52 2.42
N SER A 30 10.57 -4.64 3.31
CA SER A 30 11.42 -3.84 4.19
C SER A 30 10.66 -3.51 5.47
N ASN A 31 11.20 -3.96 6.61
CA ASN A 31 10.61 -3.71 7.92
C ASN A 31 10.58 -2.22 8.27
N GLU A 32 11.60 -1.46 7.87
CA GLU A 32 11.67 -0.01 8.12
C GLU A 32 10.55 0.72 7.40
N LEU A 33 10.42 0.48 6.09
CA LEU A 33 9.38 1.12 5.28
C LEU A 33 7.98 0.68 5.71
N ALA A 34 7.79 -0.60 6.03
CA ALA A 34 6.51 -1.12 6.48
C ALA A 34 6.05 -0.47 7.80
N LYS A 35 6.97 -0.23 8.75
CA LYS A 35 6.68 0.50 9.99
C LYS A 35 6.37 1.98 9.75
N GLU A 36 7.08 2.63 8.84
CA GLU A 36 6.78 4.03 8.49
C GLU A 36 5.41 4.17 7.82
N THR A 37 5.09 3.26 6.90
CA THR A 37 3.78 3.20 6.24
C THR A 37 2.66 3.00 7.26
N GLU A 38 2.85 2.11 8.22
CA GLU A 38 1.91 1.85 9.32
C GLU A 38 1.68 3.11 10.17
N ARG A 39 2.75 3.80 10.59
CA ARG A 39 2.64 5.08 11.32
C ARG A 39 1.83 6.12 10.56
N TYR A 40 2.11 6.28 9.27
CA TYR A 40 1.40 7.22 8.42
C TYR A 40 -0.11 6.92 8.35
N ILE A 41 -0.47 5.65 8.12
CA ILE A 41 -1.88 5.21 8.07
C ILE A 41 -2.59 5.43 9.41
N ILE A 42 -1.94 5.10 10.52
CA ILE A 42 -2.48 5.35 11.87
C ILE A 42 -2.70 6.85 12.09
N GLY A 43 -1.77 7.69 11.62
CA GLY A 43 -1.93 9.14 11.64
C GLY A 43 -3.22 9.59 10.94
N LEU A 44 -3.45 9.10 9.71
CA LEU A 44 -4.68 9.41 8.94
C LEU A 44 -5.96 8.97 9.66
N ILE A 45 -5.94 7.82 10.33
CA ILE A 45 -7.09 7.32 11.10
C ILE A 45 -7.40 8.23 12.29
N ASN A 46 -6.35 8.67 13.00
CA ASN A 46 -6.46 9.48 14.21
C ASN A 46 -6.69 10.97 13.92
N THR A 47 -6.65 11.41 12.67
CA THR A 47 -6.97 12.81 12.29
C THR A 47 -8.49 13.03 12.13
N LYS A 48 -9.31 12.03 12.47
CA LYS A 48 -10.79 12.11 12.48
C LYS A 48 -11.35 12.52 13.83
#